data_AF-A0A7C5GIV0-F1
#
_entry.id   AF-A0A7C5GIV0-F1
#
_cell.length_a   1.000
_cell.length_b   1.000
_cell.length_c   1.000
_cell.angle_alpha   90.00
_cell.angle_beta   90.00
_cell.angle_gamma   90.00
#
_symmetry.space_group_name_H-M   'P 1'
#
loop_
_entity.id
_entity.type
_entity.pdbx_description
1 polymer ?
#
loop_
_entity_poly.entity_id
_entity_poly.type
_entity_poly.pdbx_seq_one_letter_code
_entity_poly.pdbx_strand_id
1 'polypeptide(L)' 'MSTLSTEDKHIILDTIRDIPDFPKKGIIFKDITTLLNNPKGLKTLMNHLE' A
#
# COMPACT_ATOMS: atom_id res chain seq x y z
N MET A 1 15.72 -3.75 9.87
CA MET A 1 14.30 -3.93 9.49
C MET A 1 13.46 -3.79 10.74
N SER A 2 12.85 -2.62 10.93
CA SER A 2 11.82 -2.42 11.93
C SER A 2 10.66 -3.38 11.66
N THR A 3 10.17 -4.06 12.69
CA THR A 3 8.99 -4.93 12.56
C THR A 3 7.77 -4.05 12.35
N LEU A 4 7.04 -4.28 11.25
CA LEU A 4 5.82 -3.56 10.92
C LEU A 4 4.75 -3.84 11.99
N SER A 5 4.35 -2.80 12.75
CA SER A 5 3.31 -2.93 13.76
C SER A 5 1.96 -3.23 13.12
N THR A 6 0.99 -3.70 13.92
CA THR A 6 -0.37 -3.93 13.42
C THR A 6 -0.99 -2.64 12.90
N GLU A 7 -0.81 -1.51 13.58
CA GLU A 7 -1.32 -0.20 13.14
C GLU A 7 -0.67 0.23 11.82
N ASP A 8 0.66 0.09 11.70
CA ASP A 8 1.37 0.46 10.46
C ASP A 8 0.91 -0.39 9.26
N LYS A 9 0.60 -1.67 9.50
CA LYS A 9 0.02 -2.55 8.48
C LYS A 9 -1.33 -2.02 7.99
N HIS A 10 -2.22 -1.60 8.89
CA HIS A 10 -3.52 -1.04 8.48
C HIS A 10 -3.34 0.25 7.70
N ILE A 11 -2.49 1.17 8.18
CA ILE A 11 -2.18 2.43 7.49
C ILE A 11 -1.72 2.20 6.05
N ILE A 12 -0.88 1.19 5.81
CA ILE A 12 -0.39 0.87 4.46
C ILE A 12 -1.48 0.14 3.65
N LEU A 13 -2.01 -0.98 4.15
CA LEU A 13 -2.87 -1.87 3.38
C LEU A 13 -4.22 -1.25 3.03
N ASP A 14 -4.82 -0.48 3.94
CA ASP A 14 -6.13 0.15 3.72
C ASP A 14 -6.07 1.24 2.63
N THR A 15 -4.87 1.70 2.27
CA THR A 15 -4.66 2.68 1.21
C THR A 15 -4.35 2.06 -0.15
N ILE A 16 -4.25 0.72 -0.26
CA ILE A 16 -4.01 0.02 -1.53
C ILE A 16 -5.35 -0.48 -2.07
N ARG A 17 -5.61 -0.20 -3.36
CA ARG A 17 -6.85 -0.62 -4.01
C ARG A 17 -6.63 -1.84 -4.90
N ASP A 18 -7.65 -2.66 -4.99
CA ASP A 18 -7.69 -3.80 -5.90
C ASP A 18 -8.41 -3.41 -7.19
N ILE A 19 -7.74 -3.60 -8.33
CA ILE A 19 -8.31 -3.40 -9.66
C ILE A 19 -8.33 -4.76 -10.37
N PRO A 20 -9.50 -5.42 -10.50
CA PRO A 20 -9.60 -6.71 -11.18
C PRO A 20 -9.41 -6.56 -12.69
N ASP A 21 -8.87 -7.61 -13.30
CA ASP A 21 -8.67 -7.78 -14.75
C ASP A 21 -7.80 -6.70 -15.42
N PHE A 22 -6.90 -6.05 -14.68
CA PHE A 22 -5.97 -5.05 -15.19
C PHE A 22 -4.50 -5.51 -15.11
N PRO A 23 -3.67 -5.28 -16.14
CA PRO A 23 -4.01 -4.78 -17.48
C PRO A 23 -4.62 -5.87 -18.39
N LYS A 24 -4.76 -7.11 -17.89
CA LYS A 24 -5.33 -8.26 -18.60
C LYS A 24 -6.21 -9.07 -17.65
N LYS A 25 -7.19 -9.77 -18.21
CA LYS A 25 -8.10 -10.67 -17.49
C LYS A 25 -7.34 -11.69 -16.64
N GLY A 26 -7.79 -11.90 -15.40
CA GLY A 26 -7.21 -12.82 -14.42
C GLY A 26 -6.20 -12.19 -13.46
N ILE A 27 -5.88 -10.90 -13.61
CA ILE A 27 -4.94 -10.18 -12.74
C ILE A 27 -5.72 -9.28 -11.77
N ILE A 28 -5.41 -9.33 -10.47
CA ILE A 28 -5.83 -8.30 -9.51
C ILE A 28 -4.66 -7.33 -9.34
N PHE A 29 -4.73 -6.19 -10.02
CA PHE A 29 -3.72 -5.15 -9.91
C PHE A 29 -3.86 -4.42 -8.57
N LYS A 30 -2.75 -4.32 -7.83
CA LYS A 30 -2.66 -3.57 -6.58
C LYS A 30 -2.25 -2.14 -6.89
N ASP A 31 -3.22 -1.24 -6.94
CA ASP A 31 -2.96 0.17 -7.17
C ASP A 31 -2.46 0.85 -5.90
N ILE A 32 -1.16 1.14 -5.88
CA ILE A 32 -0.48 1.84 -4.78
C ILE A 32 -0.51 3.37 -4.92
N THR A 33 -1.08 3.93 -6.00
CA THR A 33 -1.08 5.38 -6.20
C THR A 33 -1.82 6.11 -5.06
N THR A 34 -2.85 5.48 -4.50
CA THR A 34 -3.57 5.98 -3.32
C THR A 34 -2.73 5.94 -2.04
N LEU A 35 -1.86 4.95 -1.88
CA LEU A 35 -0.85 4.92 -0.81
C LEU A 35 0.17 6.06 -0.98
N LEU A 36 0.71 6.23 -2.19
CA LEU A 36 1.72 7.23 -2.50
C LEU A 36 1.19 8.67 -2.37
N ASN A 37 -0.09 8.89 -2.68
CA ASN A 37 -0.75 10.19 -2.53
C ASN A 37 -1.23 10.48 -1.09
N ASN A 38 -1.17 9.51 -0.18
CA ASN A 38 -1.56 9.70 1.23
C ASN A 38 -0.32 10.10 2.06
N PRO A 39 -0.24 11.32 2.61
CA PRO A 39 0.95 11.75 3.37
C PRO A 39 1.28 10.86 4.57
N LYS A 40 0.26 10.36 5.29
CA LYS A 40 0.44 9.44 6.42
C LYS A 40 0.93 8.07 5.92
N GLY A 41 0.29 7.54 4.89
CA GLY A 41 0.64 6.26 4.27
C GLY A 41 2.07 6.23 3.73
N LEU A 42 2.44 7.25 2.92
CA LEU A 42 3.78 7.39 2.37
C LEU A 42 4.84 7.53 3.45
N LYS A 43 4.60 8.34 4.48
CA LYS A 43 5.54 8.48 5.61
C LYS A 43 5.73 7.16 6.35
N THR A 44 4.65 6.46 6.66
CA THR A 44 4.73 5.14 7.33
C THR A 44 5.49 4.15 6.46
N LEU A 45 5.26 4.10 5.15
CA LEU A 45 6.02 3.26 4.23
C LEU A 45 7.53 3.55 4.28
N MET A 46 7.91 4.82 4.14
CA MET A 46 9.33 5.21 4.08
C MET A 46 10.06 4.92 5.39
N ASN A 47 9.41 5.14 6.54
CA ASN A 47 9.98 4.82 7.86
C ASN A 47 10.37 3.34 8.03
N HIS A 48 9.74 2.42 7.29
CA HIS A 48 10.01 0.98 7.38
C HIS A 48 10.83 0.44 6.19
N LEU A 49 11.07 1.25 5.16
CA LEU A 49 11.86 0.88 3.98
C LEU A 49 13.35 1.25 4.13
N GLU A 50 13.63 2.35 4.83
CA GLU A 50 14.99 2.80 5.19
C GLU A 50 15.67 1.89 6.23
#